data_AF-A0A7C5IZ92-F1
#
_entry.id   AF-A0A7C5IZ92-F1
#
_cell.length_a   1.000
_cell.length_b   1.000
_cell.length_c   1.000
_cell.angle_alpha   90.00
_cell.angle_beta   90.00
_cell.angle_gamma   90.00
#
_symmetry.space_group_name_H-M   'P 1'
#
loop_
_entity.id
_entity.type
_entity.pdbx_description
1 polymer ?
#
loop_
_entity_poly.entity_id
_entity_poly.type
_entity_poly.pdbx_seq_one_letter_code
_entity_poly.pdbx_strand_id
1 'polypeptide(L)' 'EAVEVGADILAVACPFCLLTMEDAVKTTGSEGKIQVMDVAELLALAL' A
#
# COMPACT_ATOMS: atom_id res chain seq x y z
N GLU A 1 -4.37 -10.15 4.99
CA GLU A 1 -3.24 -10.15 5.94
C GLU A 1 -2.83 -8.75 6.38
N ALA A 2 -2.31 -7.88 5.51
CA ALA A 2 -1.82 -6.55 5.94
C ALA A 2 -2.86 -5.71 6.71
N VAL A 3 -4.12 -5.68 6.23
CA VAL A 3 -5.24 -5.01 6.93
C VAL A 3 -5.58 -5.70 8.26
N GLU A 4 -5.46 -7.03 8.33
CA GLU A 4 -5.82 -7.82 9.51
C GLU A 4 -4.83 -7.65 10.67
N VAL A 5 -3.55 -7.41 10.35
CA VAL A 5 -2.52 -7.10 11.34
C VAL A 5 -2.52 -5.62 11.75
N GLY A 6 -3.42 -4.80 11.19
CA GLY A 6 -3.54 -3.38 11.50
C GLY A 6 -2.41 -2.52 10.92
N ALA A 7 -1.84 -2.92 9.78
CA ALA A 7 -0.85 -2.09 9.10
C ALA A 7 -1.52 -0.87 8.46
N ASP A 8 -1.02 0.33 8.77
CA ASP A 8 -1.50 1.58 8.15
C ASP A 8 -1.00 1.73 6.70
N ILE A 9 0.21 1.23 6.43
CA ILE A 9 0.89 1.38 5.14
C ILE A 9 1.42 0.03 4.64
N LEU A 10 1.11 -0.30 3.39
CA LEU A 10 1.67 -1.40 2.62
C LEU A 10 2.72 -0.87 1.64
N ALA A 11 3.99 -1.01 1.99
CA ALA A 11 5.11 -0.61 1.15
C ALA A 11 5.44 -1.68 0.09
N VAL A 12 5.69 -1.26 -1.14
CA VAL A 12 6.15 -2.13 -2.24
C VAL A 12 7.38 -1.53 -2.92
N ALA A 13 8.17 -2.36 -3.61
CA ALA A 13 9.36 -1.94 -4.35
C ALA A 13 9.30 -2.28 -5.84
N CYS A 14 8.10 -2.57 -6.34
CA CYS A 14 7.86 -3.13 -7.65
C CYS A 14 6.64 -2.40 -8.26
N PRO A 15 6.78 -1.74 -9.43
CA PRO A 15 5.71 -0.92 -9.99
C PRO A 15 4.48 -1.73 -10.38
N PHE A 16 4.66 -2.98 -10.78
CA PHE A 16 3.56 -3.90 -11.03
C PHE A 16 2.79 -4.25 -9.74
N CYS A 17 3.52 -4.43 -8.65
CA CYS A 17 2.96 -4.75 -7.33
C CYS A 17 2.18 -3.56 -6.79
N LEU A 18 2.67 -2.33 -7.01
CA LEU A 18 1.97 -1.11 -6.65
C LEU A 18 0.58 -1.08 -7.28
N LEU A 19 0.51 -1.15 -8.62
CA LEU A 19 -0.74 -1.16 -9.37
C LEU A 19 -1.68 -2.29 -8.91
N THR A 20 -1.15 -3.50 -8.78
CA THR A 20 -1.94 -4.68 -8.39
C THR A 20 -2.50 -4.54 -6.97
N MET A 21 -1.70 -4.04 -6.02
CA MET A 21 -2.12 -3.87 -4.63
C MET A 21 -3.11 -2.71 -4.49
N GLU A 22 -2.92 -1.61 -5.22
CA GLU A 22 -3.91 -0.53 -5.28
C GLU A 22 -5.28 -1.01 -5.78
N ASP A 23 -5.29 -1.82 -6.85
CA ASP A 23 -6.52 -2.44 -7.35
C ASP A 23 -7.10 -3.47 -6.36
N ALA A 24 -6.25 -4.25 -5.67
CA ALA A 24 -6.67 -5.18 -4.64
C ALA A 24 -7.35 -4.45 -3.46
N VAL A 25 -6.82 -3.31 -3.03
CA VAL A 25 -7.40 -2.50 -1.94
C VAL A 25 -8.80 -2.00 -2.32
N LYS A 26 -8.99 -1.56 -3.57
CA LYS A 26 -10.30 -1.14 -4.10
C LYS A 26 -11.29 -2.30 -4.16
N THR A 27 -10.90 -3.39 -4.80
CA THR A 27 -11.77 -4.56 -5.01
C THR A 27 -12.15 -5.28 -3.73
N THR A 28 -11.31 -5.22 -2.70
CA THR A 28 -11.58 -5.80 -1.37
C THR A 28 -12.33 -4.86 -0.42
N GLY A 29 -12.65 -3.62 -0.82
CA GLY A 29 -13.29 -2.64 0.06
C GLY A 29 -12.41 -2.22 1.24
N SER A 30 -11.09 -2.24 1.04
CA SER A 30 -10.08 -1.85 2.02
C SER A 30 -9.62 -0.40 1.85
N GLU A 31 -10.26 0.35 0.95
CA GLU A 31 -10.00 1.78 0.73
C GLU A 31 -10.11 2.55 2.05
N GLY A 32 -9.10 3.37 2.33
CA GLY A 32 -9.00 4.15 3.57
C GLY A 32 -8.62 3.34 4.83
N LYS A 33 -8.53 2.00 4.75
CA LYS A 33 -8.03 1.17 5.86
C LYS A 33 -6.53 0.94 5.79
N ILE A 34 -5.98 0.91 4.59
CA ILE A 34 -4.54 0.73 4.34
C ILE A 34 -4.13 1.56 3.12
N GLN A 35 -2.97 2.20 3.19
CA GLN A 35 -2.39 2.96 2.09
C GLN A 35 -1.30 2.13 1.41
N VAL A 36 -1.36 1.97 0.09
CA VAL A 36 -0.30 1.33 -0.68
C VAL A 36 0.67 2.40 -1.16
N MET A 37 1.98 2.20 -0.97
CA MET A 37 3.01 3.17 -1.36
C MET A 37 4.25 2.47 -1.90
N ASP A 38 4.98 3.14 -2.79
CA ASP A 38 6.31 2.68 -3.16
C ASP A 38 7.36 3.08 -2.09
N VAL A 39 8.39 2.26 -1.91
CA VAL A 39 9.49 2.54 -0.97
C VAL A 39 10.19 3.87 -1.26
N ALA A 40 10.28 4.30 -2.51
CA ALA A 40 10.85 5.60 -2.86
C ALA A 40 9.97 6.75 -2.39
N GLU A 41 8.64 6.60 -2.42
CA GLU A 41 7.70 7.59 -1.90
C GLU A 41 7.80 7.70 -0.37
N LEU A 42 7.97 6.57 0.32
CA LEU A 42 8.19 6.56 1.76
C LEU A 42 9.48 7.27 2.16
N LEU A 43 10.55 7.05 1.41
CA LEU A 43 11.80 7.78 1.62
C LEU A 43 11.63 9.29 1.38
N ALA A 44 10.85 9.67 0.37
CA ALA A 44 10.56 11.07 0.09
C ALA A 44 9.73 11.76 1.19
N LEU A 45 8.84 11.04 1.87
CA LEU A 45 8.07 11.55 3.02
C LEU A 45 8.90 11.66 4.30
N ALA A 46 9.99 10.91 4.40
CA ALA A 46 10.87 10.91 5.58
C ALA A 46 11.95 12.01 5.53
N LEU A 47 12.06 12.72 4.40
CA LEU A 47 13.01 13.80 4.18
C LEU A 47 12.44 15.16 4.59
#